data_AF-A0A183SXV2-F1
#
_entry.id   AF-A0A183SXV2-F1
#
_cell.length_a   1.000
_cell.length_b   1.000
_cell.length_c   1.000
_cell.angle_alpha   90.00
_cell.angle_beta   90.00
_cell.angle_gamma   90.00
#
_symmetry.space_group_name_H-M   'P 1'
#
loop_
_entity.id
_entity.type
_entity.pdbx_description
1 polymer ?
#
loop_
_entity_poly.entity_id
_entity_poly.type
_entity_poly.pdbx_seq_one_letter_code
_entity_poly.pdbx_strand_id
1 'polypeptide(L)'
;MHPRSRHWHPLDYVLVQRRDQQDVLVTRAIAGADGWADHRLVISKKKLRLQPCRRPQAGQPTSQPLSHDEDASLENRWCQLRDMVQSTTLDVLGRARRQHQVRFDYNN
;
A
#
# COMPACT_ATOMS: atom_id res chain seq x y z
N MET A 1 19.70 -11.78 -10.89
CA MET A 1 20.95 -11.43 -11.62
C MET A 1 21.06 -12.35 -12.82
N HIS A 2 20.96 -11.84 -14.05
CA HIS A 2 20.85 -12.73 -15.22
C HIS A 2 22.22 -13.37 -15.52
N PRO A 3 22.36 -14.72 -15.51
CA PRO A 3 23.65 -15.41 -15.60
C PRO A 3 24.45 -15.07 -16.87
N ARG A 4 23.76 -14.70 -17.94
CA ARG A 4 24.33 -14.47 -19.27
C ARG A 4 24.75 -13.02 -19.54
N SER A 5 24.11 -12.03 -18.91
CA SER A 5 24.31 -10.61 -19.25
C SER A 5 25.02 -9.82 -18.16
N ARG A 6 25.11 -10.34 -16.93
CA ARG A 6 25.75 -9.66 -15.77
C ARG A 6 25.25 -8.24 -15.48
N HIS A 7 24.12 -7.84 -16.07
CA HIS A 7 23.48 -6.54 -15.87
C HIS A 7 22.15 -6.73 -15.16
N TRP A 8 21.82 -5.79 -14.27
CA TRP A 8 20.51 -5.71 -13.64
C TRP A 8 19.56 -4.97 -14.57
N HIS A 9 18.49 -5.63 -14.99
CA HIS A 9 17.39 -4.96 -15.68
C HIS A 9 16.36 -4.53 -14.62
N PRO A 10 15.95 -3.26 -14.56
CA PRO A 10 14.84 -2.84 -13.73
C PRO A 10 13.55 -3.43 -14.30
N LEU A 11 12.94 -4.36 -13.59
CA LEU A 11 11.68 -5.00 -13.99
C LEU A 11 10.47 -4.40 -13.26
N ASP A 12 10.72 -3.63 -12.19
CA ASP A 12 9.72 -3.10 -11.28
C ASP A 12 9.65 -1.57 -11.39
N TYR A 13 8.47 -1.03 -11.67
CA TYR A 13 8.24 0.40 -11.85
C TYR A 13 7.05 0.88 -11.01
N VAL A 14 7.16 2.11 -10.49
CA VAL A 14 6.03 2.82 -9.87
C VAL A 14 5.51 3.83 -10.89
N LEU A 15 4.31 3.60 -11.42
CA LEU A 15 3.68 4.52 -12.38
C LEU A 15 3.01 5.66 -11.63
N VAL A 16 3.29 6.89 -12.07
CA VAL A 16 2.75 8.12 -11.49
C VAL A 16 2.10 8.95 -12.60
N GLN A 17 0.92 9.50 -12.33
CA GLN A 17 0.27 10.42 -13.26
C GLN A 17 1.13 11.68 -13.43
N ARG A 18 1.31 12.17 -14.67
CA ARG A 18 2.17 13.33 -14.98
C ARG A 18 1.95 14.54 -14.06
N ARG A 19 0.68 14.86 -13.76
CA ARG A 19 0.33 16.00 -12.88
C ARG A 19 0.81 15.85 -11.43
N ASP A 20 0.99 14.63 -10.95
CA ASP A 20 1.39 14.35 -9.58
C ASP A 20 2.89 14.03 -9.45
N GLN A 21 3.66 14.20 -10.53
CA GLN A 21 5.10 13.90 -10.52
C GLN A 21 5.85 14.77 -9.51
N GLN A 22 5.41 16.02 -9.31
CA GLN A 22 5.98 16.95 -8.33
C GLN A 22 5.73 16.52 -6.88
N ASP A 23 4.75 15.66 -6.64
CA ASP A 23 4.41 15.17 -5.30
C ASP A 23 5.21 13.91 -4.91
N VAL A 24 6.03 13.35 -5.81
CA VAL A 24 6.90 12.21 -5.52
C VAL A 24 8.15 12.70 -4.79
N LEU A 25 8.30 12.31 -3.53
CA LEU A 25 9.37 12.78 -2.65
C LEU A 25 10.61 11.88 -2.70
N VAL A 26 10.41 10.56 -2.73
CA VAL A 26 11.50 9.58 -2.72
C VAL A 26 11.09 8.39 -3.57
N THR A 27 11.99 7.88 -4.41
CA THR A 27 11.83 6.58 -5.06
C THR A 27 13.15 5.83 -4.94
N ARG A 28 13.13 4.64 -4.34
CA ARG A 28 14.34 3.83 -4.16
C ARG A 28 14.05 2.34 -4.32
N ALA A 29 15.03 1.62 -4.86
CA ALA A 29 15.05 0.16 -4.89
C ALA A 29 15.90 -0.38 -3.74
N ILE A 30 15.36 -1.34 -2.99
CA ILE A 30 16.02 -2.00 -1.86
C ILE A 30 16.34 -3.44 -2.27
N ALA A 31 17.62 -3.83 -2.19
CA ALA A 31 18.02 -5.23 -2.33
C ALA A 31 17.78 -5.96 -1.01
N GLY A 32 17.20 -7.17 -1.07
CA GLY A 32 17.08 -8.04 0.10
C GLY A 32 15.80 -7.85 0.91
N ALA A 33 14.70 -7.44 0.30
CA ALA A 33 13.41 -7.89 0.84
C ALA A 33 13.44 -9.42 0.75
N ASP A 34 13.18 -10.11 1.85
CA ASP A 34 13.19 -11.56 2.08
C ASP A 34 12.25 -12.38 1.14
N GLY A 35 11.74 -11.77 0.08
CA GLY A 35 11.07 -12.44 -1.00
C GLY A 35 12.06 -13.32 -1.76
N TRP A 36 11.70 -14.58 -1.94
CA TRP A 36 12.36 -15.61 -2.75
C TRP A 36 12.50 -15.26 -4.25
N ALA A 37 12.39 -13.98 -4.60
CA ALA A 37 12.44 -13.44 -5.95
C ALA A 37 13.80 -12.75 -6.15
N ASP A 38 14.33 -12.80 -7.37
CA ASP A 38 15.54 -12.07 -7.76
C ASP A 38 15.29 -10.56 -8.01
N HIS A 39 14.14 -10.06 -7.54
CA HIS A 39 13.62 -8.71 -7.72
C HIS A 39 13.91 -7.81 -6.51
N ARG A 40 14.14 -6.51 -6.75
CA ARG A 40 14.37 -5.52 -5.70
C ARG A 40 13.05 -4.86 -5.33
N LEU A 41 12.78 -4.71 -4.04
CA LEU A 41 11.59 -3.98 -3.60
C LEU A 41 11.72 -2.50 -3.97
N VAL A 42 10.80 -1.99 -4.80
CA VAL A 42 10.73 -0.57 -5.15
C VAL A 42 9.76 0.13 -4.21
N ILE A 43 10.27 1.11 -3.45
CA ILE A 43 9.47 1.94 -2.54
C ILE A 43 9.46 3.37 -3.06
N SER A 44 8.26 3.94 -3.23
CA SER A 44 8.06 5.35 -3.52
C SER A 44 7.25 6.03 -2.42
N LYS A 45 7.72 7.20 -1.96
CA LYS A 45 6.98 8.09 -1.06
C LYS A 45 6.39 9.22 -1.91
N LYS A 46 5.07 9.38 -1.88
CA LYS A 46 4.34 10.40 -2.63
C LYS A 46 3.37 11.15 -1.71
N LYS A 47 3.30 12.47 -1.84
CA LYS A 47 2.33 13.32 -1.15
C LYS A 47 0.98 13.24 -1.88
N LEU A 48 0.00 12.58 -1.27
CA LEU A 48 -1.32 12.43 -1.89
C LEU A 48 -2.26 13.55 -1.41
N ARG A 49 -2.78 14.35 -2.33
CA ARG A 49 -3.87 15.29 -2.05
C ARG A 49 -5.20 14.61 -2.38
N LEU A 50 -5.76 13.92 -1.39
CA LEU A 50 -7.12 13.40 -1.51
C LEU A 50 -8.08 14.56 -1.29
N GLN A 51 -8.80 14.97 -2.33
CA GLN A 51 -9.97 15.80 -2.10
C GLN A 51 -10.99 14.93 -1.33
N PRO A 52 -11.50 15.40 -0.18
CA PRO A 52 -12.58 14.73 0.50
C PRO A 52 -13.73 14.59 -0.50
N CYS A 53 -14.12 13.35 -0.79
CA CYS A 53 -15.26 13.09 -1.66
C CYS A 53 -16.46 13.84 -1.08
N ARG A 54 -16.89 14.89 -1.80
CA ARG A 54 -18.10 15.62 -1.42
C ARG A 54 -19.25 14.64 -1.61
N ARG A 55 -19.78 14.11 -0.51
CA ARG A 55 -21.16 13.61 -0.50
C ARG A 55 -22.02 14.69 -1.18
N PRO A 56 -22.92 14.35 -2.12
CA PRO A 56 -23.92 15.31 -2.56
C PRO A 56 -24.69 15.76 -1.31
N GLN A 57 -24.40 16.98 -0.86
CA GLN A 57 -24.98 17.56 0.35
C GLN A 57 -26.45 17.87 0.04
N ALA A 58 -27.35 17.07 0.58
CA ALA A 58 -28.68 17.55 0.92
C ALA A 58 -28.53 18.53 2.11
N GLY A 59 -28.52 19.84 1.83
CA GLY A 59 -28.74 20.92 2.80
C GLY A 59 -27.56 21.36 3.69
N GLN A 60 -27.16 22.64 3.58
CA GLN A 60 -26.32 23.35 4.56
C GLN A 60 -27.13 23.70 5.83
N PRO A 61 -26.45 24.05 6.96
CA PRO A 61 -26.12 25.45 7.24
C PRO A 61 -24.68 25.74 7.76
N THR A 62 -24.18 26.91 7.34
CA THR A 62 -23.49 27.99 8.11
C THR A 62 -22.17 27.73 8.87
N SER A 63 -21.08 28.25 8.26
CA SER A 63 -19.83 28.85 8.78
C SER A 63 -19.37 28.64 10.24
N GLN A 64 -18.13 28.16 10.41
CA GLN A 64 -17.05 28.75 11.26
C GLN A 64 -15.70 28.00 11.05
N PRO A 65 -14.52 28.66 11.09
CA PRO A 65 -13.22 28.00 10.90
C PRO A 65 -12.42 27.89 12.21
N LEU A 66 -12.13 26.68 12.71
CA LEU A 66 -11.06 26.46 13.71
C LEU A 66 -10.49 25.02 13.67
N SER A 67 -9.15 24.97 13.63
CA SER A 67 -8.22 24.05 14.31
C SER A 67 -8.30 22.53 14.10
N HIS A 68 -7.20 21.95 13.59
CA HIS A 68 -6.53 20.70 13.98
C HIS A 68 -7.30 19.36 14.16
N ASP A 69 -8.59 19.28 13.83
CA ASP A 69 -9.37 18.03 13.91
C ASP A 69 -9.42 17.23 12.60
N GLU A 70 -8.99 17.81 11.48
CA GLU A 70 -8.98 17.14 10.17
C GLU A 70 -7.99 15.96 10.15
N ASP A 71 -6.81 16.11 10.76
CA ASP A 71 -5.78 15.06 10.82
C ASP A 71 -6.20 13.91 11.74
N ALA A 72 -6.81 14.21 12.90
CA ALA A 72 -7.40 13.19 13.77
C ALA A 72 -8.55 12.45 13.06
N SER A 73 -9.34 13.16 12.26
CA SER A 73 -10.39 12.59 11.42
C SER A 73 -9.83 11.72 10.28
N LEU A 74 -8.71 12.08 9.68
CA LEU A 74 -8.01 11.26 8.68
C LEU A 74 -7.43 9.98 9.30
N GLU A 75 -6.78 10.09 10.45
CA GLU A 75 -6.21 8.92 11.15
C GLU A 75 -7.33 7.96 11.58
N ASN A 76 -8.44 8.47 12.12
CA ASN A 76 -9.61 7.65 12.48
C ASN A 76 -10.22 6.95 11.26
N ARG A 77 -10.32 7.63 10.11
CA ARG A 77 -10.78 7.02 8.85
C ARG A 77 -9.81 5.95 8.34
N TRP A 78 -8.51 6.15 8.54
CA TRP A 78 -7.49 5.20 8.14
C TRP A 78 -7.46 3.95 9.01
N CYS A 79 -7.66 4.11 10.32
CA CYS A 79 -7.88 3.00 11.25
C CYS A 79 -9.11 2.19 10.84
N GLN A 80 -10.25 2.84 10.58
CA GLN A 80 -11.47 2.15 10.16
C GLN A 80 -11.31 1.36 8.86
N LEU A 81 -10.61 1.93 7.86
CA LEU A 81 -10.35 1.23 6.61
C LEU A 81 -9.46 0.01 6.83
N ARG A 82 -8.43 0.14 7.68
CA ARG A 82 -7.53 -0.97 8.02
C ARG A 82 -8.29 -2.10 8.73
N ASP A 83 -9.14 -1.75 9.68
CA ASP A 83 -9.97 -2.72 10.42
C ASP A 83 -10.95 -3.45 9.48
N MET A 84 -11.56 -2.71 8.54
CA MET A 84 -12.45 -3.30 7.53
C MET A 84 -11.70 -4.29 6.63
N VAL A 85 -10.54 -3.89 6.09
CA VAL A 85 -9.71 -4.76 5.25
C VAL A 85 -9.27 -6.00 6.02
N GLN A 86 -8.85 -5.84 7.29
CA GLN A 86 -8.48 -6.96 8.15
C GLN A 86 -9.66 -7.89 8.43
N SER A 87 -10.85 -7.35 8.73
CA SER A 87 -12.07 -8.14 8.93
C SER A 87 -12.44 -8.93 7.68
N THR A 88 -12.50 -8.27 6.51
CA THR A 88 -12.81 -8.93 5.24
C THR A 88 -11.77 -10.01 4.90
N THR A 89 -10.49 -9.76 5.21
CA THR A 89 -9.44 -10.76 5.03
C THR A 89 -9.68 -11.98 5.92
N LEU A 90 -10.06 -11.77 7.19
CA LEU A 90 -10.39 -12.86 8.11
C LEU A 90 -11.65 -13.62 7.71
N ASP A 91 -12.64 -12.95 7.14
CA ASP A 91 -13.88 -13.58 6.69
C ASP A 91 -13.69 -14.41 5.41
N VAL A 92 -12.87 -13.92 4.47
CA VAL A 92 -12.63 -14.58 3.16
C VAL A 92 -11.56 -15.66 3.25
N LEU A 93 -10.43 -15.38 3.90
CA LEU A 93 -9.32 -16.33 4.02
C LEU A 93 -9.40 -17.21 5.27
N GLY A 94 -10.30 -16.88 6.21
CA GLY A 94 -10.35 -17.52 7.52
C GLY A 94 -9.17 -17.12 8.42
N ARG A 95 -9.28 -17.40 9.72
CA ARG A 95 -8.10 -17.39 10.61
C ARG A 95 -7.20 -18.57 10.24
N ALA A 96 -5.90 -18.32 10.03
CA ALA A 96 -4.91 -19.37 9.84
C ALA A 96 -4.91 -20.33 11.05
N ARG A 97 -5.65 -21.44 10.96
CA ARG A 97 -5.53 -22.58 11.86
C ARG A 97 -4.22 -23.26 11.49
N ARG A 98 -3.21 -23.12 12.34
CA ARG A 98 -1.96 -23.88 12.22
C ARG A 98 -2.24 -25.37 12.41
N GLN A 99 -2.67 -26.08 11.37
CA GLN A 99 -2.59 -27.52 11.29
C GLN A 99 -2.41 -27.94 9.83
N HIS A 100 -1.15 -27.99 9.39
CA HIS A 100 -0.71 -29.01 8.44
C HIS A 100 0.82 -29.10 8.44
N GLN A 101 1.37 -30.17 9.01
CA GLN A 101 2.70 -30.65 8.62
C GLN A 101 2.53 -31.27 7.22
N VAL A 102 2.71 -30.48 6.16
CA VAL A 102 2.90 -31.08 4.83
C VAL A 102 4.37 -31.44 4.72
N ARG A 103 4.66 -32.67 5.12
CA ARG A 103 5.91 -33.37 4.82
C ARG A 103 6.05 -33.44 3.30
N PHE A 104 6.95 -32.65 2.74
CA PHE A 104 7.40 -32.86 1.37
C PHE A 104 8.64 -33.74 1.41
N ASP A 105 8.41 -35.06 1.29
CA ASP A 105 9.43 -36.01 0.84
C ASP A 105 9.64 -35.83 -0.67
N TYR A 106 10.92 -35.82 -1.08
CA TYR A 106 11.51 -36.07 -2.40
C TYR A 106 10.84 -35.53 -3.68
N ASN A 107 11.60 -34.73 -4.44
CA ASN A 107 11.77 -35.03 -5.86
C ASN A 107 13.19 -34.63 -6.33
N ASN A 108 13.69 -35.47 -7.24
CA ASN A 108 15.06 -35.78 -7.66
C ASN A 108 15.95 -34.61 -8.13
#